data_AF-A0A2W1GI54-F1
#
_entry.id   AF-A0A2W1GI54-F1
#
_cell.length_a   1.000
_cell.length_b   1.000
_cell.length_c   1.000
_cell.angle_alpha   90.00
_cell.angle_beta   90.00
_cell.angle_gamma   90.00
#
_symmetry.space_group_name_H-M   'P 1'
#
loop_
_entity.id
_entity.type
_entity.pdbx_description
1 polymer ?
#
loop_
_entity_poly.entity_id
_entity_poly.type
_entity_poly.pdbx_seq_one_letter_code
_entity_poly.pdbx_strand_id
1 'polypeptide(L)'
;MSTGLDNWAPPTSQLTPATAEGTLLQDSQNPASSFPSVYEHVRLRLRNLRNLRKFEKEADESRQALSMTPGELRKLERHHFPLNTLIHPLRLGDMDDEQVRQASGAAQAWLFTVLDYHGRTMGREHEIRLFRLAVEKERRRDDLTDQEQLYMALSNPGLSSSEDRLRAGFMVVLHENLPERLQDVSEVAGRRTRRIIEESNMDDEMMNIVEFIVERTQFIKVDHFACAIPLSLLTDIAGNTSVVDDNAGCCPVCQNSYTDLSEFTVKDLLADYPVRIKYCGHVVGKACLEQWMVTPKIDEAKYPYRTCPLCRVKIEGVESPTPAALLSLRNHLLADGRATITLRTMLYEFGVDVEESVETICACMSEEIACLELLAEVERRGGDYKEQERVLKYRLEQLKKEKRVWGFRGDGIWKKFRDDWMNSTDS
;
A
#
# COMPACT_ATOMS: atom_id res chain seq x y z
N MET A 1 26.80 -5.27 -21.50
CA MET A 1 26.94 -6.18 -20.35
C MET A 1 25.68 -7.01 -20.29
N SER A 2 25.78 -8.28 -20.67
CA SER A 2 24.68 -9.21 -20.89
C SER A 2 24.48 -10.03 -19.63
N THR A 3 23.27 -9.99 -19.05
CA THR A 3 22.87 -10.85 -17.93
C THR A 3 21.98 -11.96 -18.48
N GLY A 4 22.57 -13.13 -18.73
CA GLY A 4 21.87 -14.35 -19.07
C GLY A 4 21.10 -14.88 -17.86
N LEU A 5 19.78 -15.01 -18.02
CA LEU A 5 18.88 -15.74 -17.16
C LEU A 5 17.93 -16.51 -18.08
N ASP A 6 18.47 -17.53 -18.74
CA ASP A 6 17.68 -18.58 -19.39
C ASP A 6 18.21 -19.93 -18.91
N ASN A 7 17.28 -20.85 -18.70
CA ASN A 7 17.42 -22.26 -18.32
C ASN A 7 17.16 -22.55 -16.84
N TRP A 8 15.91 -22.88 -16.53
CA TRP A 8 15.64 -24.09 -15.74
C TRP A 8 14.21 -24.58 -16.07
N ALA A 9 14.11 -25.53 -16.99
CA ALA A 9 12.93 -26.38 -17.18
C ALA A 9 13.17 -27.70 -16.42
N PRO A 10 12.20 -28.23 -15.67
CA PRO A 10 12.35 -29.52 -14.99
C PRO A 10 12.22 -30.69 -15.98
N PRO A 11 12.90 -31.83 -15.76
CA PRO A 11 12.85 -32.96 -16.66
C PRO A 11 11.53 -33.71 -16.53
N THR A 12 10.86 -33.92 -17.67
CA THR A 12 9.86 -34.96 -17.89
C THR A 12 10.55 -36.33 -17.85
N SER A 13 10.22 -37.16 -16.85
CA SER A 13 10.57 -38.58 -16.87
C SER A 13 9.31 -39.42 -17.00
N GLN A 14 9.25 -40.10 -18.15
CA GLN A 14 8.22 -41.02 -18.58
C GLN A 14 8.24 -42.28 -17.71
N LEU A 15 7.05 -42.74 -17.32
CA LEU A 15 6.83 -44.06 -16.74
C LEU A 15 6.67 -45.08 -17.86
N THR A 16 7.52 -46.10 -17.89
CA THR A 16 7.23 -47.40 -18.51
C THR A 16 7.67 -48.55 -17.61
N PRO A 17 6.99 -49.71 -17.68
CA PRO A 17 6.94 -50.69 -16.60
C PRO A 17 7.97 -51.81 -16.77
N ALA A 18 8.38 -52.42 -15.67
CA ALA A 18 9.09 -53.70 -15.68
C ALA A 18 8.54 -54.63 -14.59
N THR A 19 8.33 -55.85 -15.03
CA THR A 19 7.69 -57.02 -14.44
C THR A 19 8.48 -57.70 -13.31
N ALA A 20 7.70 -58.18 -12.34
CA ALA A 20 7.79 -59.43 -11.56
C ALA A 20 9.11 -60.23 -11.48
N GLU A 21 9.54 -60.48 -10.23
CA GLU A 21 9.98 -61.76 -9.64
C GLU A 21 10.32 -61.43 -8.15
N GLY A 22 9.89 -62.11 -7.09
CA GLY A 22 9.55 -63.51 -6.95
C GLY A 22 10.48 -64.14 -5.91
N THR A 23 10.45 -63.71 -4.64
CA THR A 23 11.05 -64.51 -3.54
C THR A 23 10.31 -64.28 -2.23
N LEU A 24 9.47 -65.26 -1.89
CA LEU A 24 8.97 -65.54 -0.55
C LEU A 24 10.14 -66.01 0.33
N LEU A 25 10.34 -65.36 1.48
CA LEU A 25 10.81 -66.05 2.68
C LEU A 25 10.17 -65.42 3.91
N GLN A 26 9.54 -66.30 4.66
CA GLN A 26 8.71 -66.11 5.83
C GLN A 26 9.50 -65.65 7.07
N ASP A 27 8.72 -65.12 8.00
CA ASP A 27 8.94 -65.11 9.45
C ASP A 27 9.90 -64.08 10.04
N SER A 28 9.33 -62.93 10.37
CA SER A 28 9.41 -62.43 11.74
C SER A 28 8.14 -61.64 12.07
N GLN A 29 7.26 -62.27 12.84
CA GLN A 29 6.21 -61.60 13.58
C GLN A 29 6.87 -60.63 14.57
N ASN A 30 7.04 -59.37 14.16
CA ASN A 30 7.17 -58.26 15.10
C ASN A 30 5.78 -57.64 15.26
N PRO A 31 5.22 -57.56 16.48
CA PRO A 31 4.00 -56.82 16.70
C PRO A 31 4.27 -55.38 16.29
N ALA A 32 3.53 -54.88 15.30
CA ALA A 32 3.52 -53.49 14.90
C ALA A 32 3.20 -52.65 16.13
N SER A 33 4.25 -52.11 16.78
CA SER A 33 4.11 -51.10 17.81
C SER A 33 3.41 -49.91 17.15
N SER A 34 2.19 -49.64 17.60
CA SER A 34 1.28 -48.62 17.09
C SER A 34 1.76 -47.19 17.39
N PHE A 35 2.96 -46.84 16.93
CA PHE A 35 3.41 -45.46 16.94
C PHE A 35 2.91 -44.80 15.65
N PRO A 36 2.10 -43.73 15.73
CA PRO A 36 1.67 -43.01 14.54
C PRO A 36 2.90 -42.63 13.71
N SER A 37 2.79 -42.68 12.40
CA SER A 37 3.91 -42.33 11.51
C SER A 37 4.41 -40.91 11.80
N VAL A 38 5.69 -40.60 11.52
CA VAL A 38 6.23 -39.24 11.65
C VAL A 38 5.32 -38.24 10.94
N TYR A 39 4.78 -38.64 9.80
CA TYR A 39 3.87 -37.84 8.99
C TYR A 39 2.54 -37.51 9.70
N GLU A 40 1.94 -38.47 10.41
CA GLU A 40 0.71 -38.22 11.19
C GLU A 40 0.95 -37.24 12.35
N HIS A 41 2.09 -37.36 13.03
CA HIS A 41 2.48 -36.42 14.08
C HIS A 41 2.67 -35.00 13.54
N VAL A 42 3.36 -34.86 12.39
CA VAL A 42 3.54 -33.57 11.73
C VAL A 42 2.18 -32.95 11.35
N ARG A 43 1.26 -33.73 10.76
CA ARG A 43 -0.08 -33.23 10.40
C ARG A 43 -0.87 -32.75 11.62
N LEU A 44 -0.82 -33.51 12.71
CA LEU A 44 -1.52 -33.12 13.95
C LEU A 44 -0.92 -31.85 14.56
N ARG A 45 0.41 -31.74 14.61
CA ARG A 45 1.10 -30.54 15.11
C ARG A 45 0.80 -29.30 14.27
N LEU A 46 0.76 -29.43 12.94
CA LEU A 46 0.34 -28.34 12.04
C LEU A 46 -1.11 -27.90 12.29
N ARG A 47 -2.03 -28.86 12.52
CA ARG A 47 -3.42 -28.54 12.87
C ARG A 47 -3.50 -27.79 14.21
N ASN A 48 -2.74 -28.23 15.21
CA ASN A 48 -2.69 -27.59 16.52
C ASN A 48 -2.11 -26.17 16.44
N LEU A 49 -1.03 -25.98 15.68
CA LEU A 49 -0.44 -24.65 15.45
C LEU A 49 -1.42 -23.71 14.74
N ARG A 50 -2.19 -24.21 13.77
CA ARG A 50 -3.25 -23.43 13.10
C ARG A 50 -4.35 -23.01 14.07
N ASN A 51 -4.78 -23.91 14.95
CA ASN A 51 -5.79 -23.60 15.97
C ASN A 51 -5.27 -22.58 16.99
N LEU A 52 -3.99 -22.69 17.37
CA LEU A 52 -3.33 -21.73 18.25
C LEU A 52 -3.29 -20.33 17.61
N ARG A 53 -2.91 -20.22 16.33
CA ARG A 53 -2.90 -18.93 15.62
C ARG A 53 -4.28 -18.29 15.48
N LYS A 54 -5.35 -19.09 15.42
CA LYS A 54 -6.73 -18.55 15.45
C LYS A 54 -7.03 -17.92 16.80
N PHE A 55 -6.70 -18.64 17.87
CA PHE A 55 -6.83 -18.16 19.24
C PHE A 55 -5.97 -16.91 19.52
N GLU A 56 -4.77 -16.84 18.94
CA GLU A 56 -3.91 -15.64 19.05
C GLU A 56 -4.54 -14.39 18.44
N LYS A 57 -5.30 -14.53 17.34
CA LYS A 57 -6.01 -13.39 16.72
C LYS A 57 -7.11 -12.81 17.61
N GLU A 58 -7.59 -13.58 18.59
CA GLU A 58 -8.45 -13.13 19.68
C GLU A 58 -7.53 -12.52 20.77
N ALA A 59 -6.93 -11.36 20.46
CA ALA A 59 -5.79 -10.78 21.16
C ALA A 59 -6.03 -10.57 22.67
N ASP A 60 -7.26 -10.26 23.08
CA ASP A 60 -7.61 -10.05 24.49
C ASP A 60 -7.62 -11.37 25.26
N GLU A 61 -8.18 -12.44 24.68
CA GLU A 61 -8.28 -13.76 25.32
C GLU A 61 -6.90 -14.42 25.44
N SER A 62 -6.09 -14.33 24.38
CA SER A 62 -4.75 -14.93 24.36
C SER A 62 -3.75 -14.23 25.29
N ARG A 63 -3.87 -12.91 25.49
CA ARG A 63 -3.07 -12.18 26.49
C ARG A 63 -3.53 -12.49 27.90
N GLN A 64 -4.83 -12.57 28.13
CA GLN A 64 -5.40 -12.92 29.43
C GLN A 64 -5.00 -14.34 29.86
N ALA A 65 -4.91 -15.29 28.92
CA ALA A 65 -4.46 -16.66 29.17
C ALA A 65 -3.07 -16.77 29.82
N LEU A 66 -2.20 -15.78 29.57
CA LEU A 66 -0.83 -15.71 30.10
C LEU A 66 -0.69 -14.78 31.31
N SER A 67 -1.76 -14.09 31.72
CA SER A 67 -1.77 -13.21 32.89
C SER A 67 -1.87 -14.03 34.18
N MET A 68 -0.73 -14.54 34.64
CA MET A 68 -0.61 -15.38 35.85
C MET A 68 0.19 -14.66 36.94
N THR A 69 -0.15 -14.94 38.20
CA THR A 69 0.62 -14.46 39.36
C THR A 69 1.97 -15.17 39.46
N PRO A 70 2.98 -14.58 40.13
CA PRO A 70 4.28 -15.24 40.35
C PRO A 70 4.16 -16.62 41.01
N GLY A 71 3.22 -16.80 41.94
CA GLY A 71 2.95 -18.09 42.57
C GLY A 71 2.45 -19.15 41.58
N GLU A 72 1.54 -18.78 40.68
CA GLU A 72 1.03 -19.66 39.62
C GLU A 72 2.12 -20.01 38.61
N LEU A 73 2.96 -19.05 38.22
CA LEU A 73 4.08 -19.26 37.31
C LEU A 73 5.08 -20.28 37.87
N ARG A 74 5.45 -20.16 39.15
CA ARG A 74 6.35 -21.15 39.81
C ARG A 74 5.72 -22.54 39.92
N LYS A 75 4.40 -22.62 40.11
CA LYS A 75 3.67 -23.90 40.10
C LYS A 75 3.65 -24.51 38.70
N LEU A 76 3.43 -23.68 37.69
CA LEU A 76 3.39 -24.09 36.29
C LEU A 76 4.77 -24.56 35.81
N GLU A 77 5.86 -23.87 36.19
CA GLU A 77 7.24 -24.29 35.91
C GLU A 77 7.53 -25.68 36.49
N ARG A 78 7.18 -25.92 37.76
CA ARG A 78 7.33 -27.25 38.39
C ARG A 78 6.53 -28.34 37.68
N HIS A 79 5.40 -27.99 37.08
CA HIS A 79 4.57 -28.95 36.35
C HIS A 79 5.14 -29.29 34.98
N HIS A 80 5.69 -28.30 34.26
CA HIS A 80 6.25 -28.49 32.92
C HIS A 80 7.69 -29.03 32.93
N PHE A 81 8.44 -28.78 33.99
CA PHE A 81 9.83 -29.24 34.15
C PHE A 81 9.99 -30.08 35.44
N PRO A 82 9.30 -31.25 35.54
CA PRO A 82 9.33 -32.06 36.75
C PRO A 82 10.68 -32.77 36.93
N LEU A 83 11.37 -32.42 38.02
CA LEU A 83 12.33 -33.26 38.76
C LEU A 83 13.49 -33.86 37.94
N ASN A 84 14.40 -33.00 37.50
CA ASN A 84 15.82 -33.27 37.70
C ASN A 84 16.55 -31.95 38.01
N THR A 85 16.33 -31.43 39.23
CA THR A 85 16.88 -30.15 39.71
C THR A 85 18.42 -30.12 39.73
N LEU A 86 19.08 -31.27 39.53
CA LEU A 86 20.52 -31.38 39.34
C LEU A 86 20.98 -31.07 37.90
N ILE A 87 20.10 -31.18 36.90
CA ILE A 87 20.42 -30.99 35.47
C ILE A 87 19.74 -29.72 34.91
N HIS A 88 18.52 -29.42 35.36
CA HIS A 88 17.79 -28.20 34.99
C HIS A 88 17.26 -27.50 36.25
N PRO A 89 18.01 -26.53 36.80
CA PRO A 89 17.53 -25.74 37.94
C PRO A 89 16.28 -24.96 37.55
N LEU A 90 15.30 -24.90 38.47
CA LEU A 90 14.09 -24.12 38.28
C LEU A 90 14.44 -22.64 38.31
N ARG A 91 14.29 -21.95 37.17
CA ARG A 91 14.70 -20.56 37.02
C ARG A 91 13.96 -19.64 37.99
N LEU A 92 12.65 -19.84 38.12
CA LEU A 92 11.81 -18.93 38.93
C LEU A 92 11.91 -19.19 40.44
N GLY A 93 12.61 -20.26 40.85
CA GLY A 93 12.77 -20.63 42.25
C GLY A 93 13.57 -19.61 43.06
N ASP A 94 14.60 -19.02 42.44
CA ASP A 94 15.54 -18.09 43.08
C ASP A 94 15.19 -16.61 42.85
N MET A 95 14.15 -16.34 42.05
CA MET A 95 13.71 -14.99 41.70
C MET A 95 12.65 -14.46 42.67
N ASP A 96 12.76 -13.19 43.05
CA ASP A 96 11.70 -12.51 43.78
C ASP A 96 10.46 -12.28 42.91
N ASP A 97 9.33 -11.94 43.54
CA ASP A 97 8.05 -11.78 42.82
C ASP A 97 8.08 -10.67 41.76
N GLU A 98 8.88 -9.62 41.96
CA GLU A 98 8.98 -8.51 41.02
C GLU A 98 9.82 -8.90 39.81
N GLN A 99 10.95 -9.59 40.03
CA GLN A 99 11.76 -10.19 38.98
C GLN A 99 10.95 -11.19 38.15
N VAL A 100 10.11 -12.01 38.79
CA VAL A 100 9.23 -12.95 38.08
C VAL A 100 8.21 -12.21 37.21
N ARG A 101 7.61 -11.10 37.69
CA ARG A 101 6.71 -10.28 36.88
C ARG A 101 7.42 -9.69 35.66
N GLN A 102 8.62 -9.14 35.84
CA GLN A 102 9.40 -8.54 34.75
C GLN A 102 9.79 -9.59 33.70
N ALA A 103 10.31 -10.74 34.13
CA ALA A 103 10.67 -11.83 33.22
C ALA A 103 9.44 -12.41 32.49
N SER A 104 8.30 -12.54 33.19
CA SER A 104 7.02 -12.94 32.60
C SER A 104 6.58 -11.96 31.51
N GLY A 105 6.60 -10.65 31.79
CA GLY A 105 6.27 -9.61 30.83
C GLY A 105 7.17 -9.63 29.60
N ALA A 106 8.49 -9.79 29.79
CA ALA A 106 9.45 -9.91 28.69
C ALA A 106 9.22 -11.18 27.86
N ALA A 107 8.96 -12.32 28.50
CA ALA A 107 8.66 -13.59 27.82
C ALA A 107 7.37 -13.50 27.00
N GLN A 108 6.33 -12.86 27.55
CA GLN A 108 5.07 -12.66 26.85
C GLN A 108 5.28 -11.77 25.60
N ALA A 109 5.95 -10.63 25.76
CA ALA A 109 6.23 -9.72 24.66
C ALA A 109 7.07 -10.37 23.55
N TRP A 110 8.10 -11.14 23.93
CA TRP A 110 8.96 -11.86 23.00
C TRP A 110 8.17 -12.94 22.24
N LEU A 111 7.37 -13.76 22.93
CA LEU A 111 6.61 -14.84 22.33
C LEU A 111 5.66 -14.31 21.24
N PHE A 112 4.87 -13.29 21.56
CA PHE A 112 3.94 -12.71 20.58
C PHE A 112 4.66 -12.02 19.42
N THR A 113 5.80 -11.36 19.66
CA THR A 113 6.60 -10.75 18.59
C THR A 113 7.09 -11.81 17.60
N VAL A 114 7.59 -12.95 18.11
CA VAL A 114 8.09 -14.06 17.29
C VAL A 114 6.94 -14.78 16.58
N LEU A 115 5.81 -15.00 17.25
CA LEU A 115 4.63 -15.64 16.64
C LEU A 115 4.05 -14.80 15.51
N ASP A 116 3.90 -13.49 15.68
CA ASP A 116 3.40 -12.59 14.62
C ASP A 116 4.38 -12.54 13.44
N TYR A 117 5.69 -12.40 13.70
CA TYR A 117 6.71 -12.43 12.64
C TYR A 117 6.67 -13.74 11.86
N HIS A 118 6.75 -14.89 12.54
CA HIS A 118 6.70 -16.19 11.89
C HIS A 118 5.35 -16.47 11.22
N GLY A 119 4.25 -15.97 11.76
CA GLY A 119 2.94 -16.05 11.12
C GLY A 119 2.87 -15.34 9.77
N ARG A 120 3.67 -14.28 9.59
CA ARG A 120 3.78 -13.52 8.33
C ARG A 120 4.83 -14.08 7.37
N THR A 121 5.93 -14.65 7.88
CA THR A 121 7.07 -15.04 7.03
C THR A 121 7.26 -16.54 6.85
N MET A 122 6.81 -17.40 7.78
CA MET A 122 6.97 -18.85 7.65
C MET A 122 5.84 -19.45 6.80
N GLY A 123 6.18 -19.83 5.57
CA GLY A 123 5.28 -20.62 4.72
C GLY A 123 5.07 -22.05 5.25
N ARG A 124 3.96 -22.67 4.83
CA ARG A 124 3.57 -24.04 5.22
C ARG A 124 4.67 -25.09 5.02
N GLU A 125 5.44 -24.98 3.94
CA GLU A 125 6.54 -25.92 3.67
C GLU A 125 7.65 -25.85 4.72
N HIS A 126 7.95 -24.65 5.20
CA HIS A 126 8.96 -24.44 6.21
C HIS A 126 8.51 -25.01 7.56
N GLU A 127 7.23 -24.87 7.91
CA GLU A 127 6.63 -25.49 9.09
C GLU A 127 6.65 -27.03 9.03
N ILE A 128 6.35 -27.61 7.86
CA ILE A 128 6.44 -29.07 7.63
C ILE A 128 7.87 -29.54 7.88
N ARG A 129 8.87 -28.83 7.34
CA ARG A 129 10.28 -29.16 7.54
C ARG A 129 10.68 -29.06 9.01
N LEU A 130 10.30 -27.97 9.69
CA LEU A 130 10.56 -27.76 11.12
C LEU A 130 9.99 -28.91 11.97
N PHE A 131 8.70 -29.22 11.82
CA PHE A 131 8.08 -30.28 12.61
C PHE A 131 8.60 -31.67 12.28
N ARG A 132 8.92 -31.94 11.02
CA ARG A 132 9.50 -33.23 10.64
C ARG A 132 10.85 -33.45 11.33
N LEU A 133 11.73 -32.45 11.27
CA LEU A 133 13.04 -32.52 11.92
C LEU A 133 12.91 -32.66 13.44
N ALA A 134 12.06 -31.84 14.07
CA ALA A 134 11.85 -31.88 15.51
C ALA A 134 11.28 -33.23 16.00
N VAL A 135 10.30 -33.80 15.29
CA VAL A 135 9.71 -35.11 15.63
C VAL A 135 10.73 -36.25 15.41
N GLU A 136 11.56 -36.18 14.37
CA GLU A 136 12.62 -37.16 14.13
C GLU A 136 13.70 -37.11 15.23
N LYS A 137 14.11 -35.91 15.66
CA LYS A 137 15.04 -35.71 16.79
C LYS A 137 14.48 -36.20 18.11
N GLU A 138 13.23 -35.86 18.44
CA GLU A 138 12.55 -36.31 19.66
C GLU A 138 12.53 -37.86 19.76
N ARG A 139 12.31 -38.55 18.63
CA ARG A 139 12.36 -40.03 18.57
C ARG A 139 13.76 -40.58 18.81
N ARG A 140 14.80 -39.89 18.35
CA ARG A 140 16.21 -40.27 18.54
C ARG A 140 16.78 -39.83 19.88
N ARG A 141 16.04 -38.99 20.62
CA ARG A 141 16.50 -38.29 21.83
C ARG A 141 17.68 -37.35 21.54
N ASP A 142 17.67 -36.74 20.36
CA ASP A 142 18.62 -35.69 19.99
C ASP A 142 18.14 -34.33 20.53
N ASP A 143 19.09 -33.40 20.74
CA ASP A 143 18.78 -32.05 21.22
C ASP A 143 17.98 -31.25 20.19
N LEU A 144 16.89 -30.64 20.67
CA LEU A 144 16.08 -29.69 19.91
C LEU A 144 16.71 -28.30 19.97
N THR A 145 16.65 -27.56 18.87
CA THR A 145 16.95 -26.12 18.87
C THR A 145 15.87 -25.35 19.64
N ASP A 146 16.17 -24.14 20.12
CA ASP A 146 15.21 -23.28 20.83
C ASP A 146 13.89 -23.09 20.03
N GLN A 147 13.99 -22.93 18.70
CA GLN A 147 12.82 -22.83 17.82
C GLN A 147 12.05 -24.16 17.73
N GLU A 148 12.73 -25.29 17.55
CA GLU A 148 12.08 -26.60 17.51
C GLU A 148 11.36 -26.89 18.84
N GLN A 149 12.02 -26.64 19.97
CA GLN A 149 11.46 -26.85 21.31
C GLN A 149 10.21 -25.98 21.53
N LEU A 150 10.28 -24.69 21.19
CA LEU A 150 9.14 -23.78 21.28
C LEU A 150 7.95 -24.26 20.44
N TYR A 151 8.17 -24.58 19.17
CA TYR A 151 7.09 -25.01 18.28
C TYR A 151 6.55 -26.39 18.66
N MET A 152 7.37 -27.28 19.23
CA MET A 152 6.93 -28.56 19.76
C MET A 152 6.04 -28.38 21.00
N ALA A 153 6.32 -27.40 21.86
CA ALA A 153 5.46 -27.05 22.99
C ALA A 153 4.13 -26.43 22.54
N LEU A 154 4.19 -25.44 21.64
CA LEU A 154 3.02 -24.74 21.08
C LEU A 154 2.08 -25.64 20.25
N SER A 155 2.56 -26.80 19.81
CA SER A 155 1.80 -27.75 18.99
C SER A 155 1.53 -29.09 19.67
N ASN A 156 1.84 -29.21 20.97
CA ASN A 156 1.83 -30.48 21.70
C ASN A 156 0.47 -31.23 21.55
N PRO A 157 0.46 -32.44 20.97
CA PRO A 157 -0.74 -33.27 20.83
C PRO A 157 -1.37 -33.71 22.17
N GLY A 158 -0.57 -33.80 23.24
CA GLY A 158 -1.04 -34.21 24.57
C GLY A 158 -1.85 -33.14 25.30
N LEU A 159 -1.84 -31.90 24.81
CA LEU A 159 -2.63 -30.79 25.37
C LEU A 159 -3.91 -30.63 24.56
N SER A 160 -5.05 -30.50 25.24
CA SER A 160 -6.38 -30.48 24.61
C SER A 160 -6.75 -29.11 24.04
N SER A 161 -6.42 -28.02 24.73
CA SER A 161 -6.80 -26.65 24.35
C SER A 161 -5.68 -25.85 23.69
N SER A 162 -6.04 -24.78 22.95
CA SER A 162 -5.06 -23.81 22.44
C SER A 162 -4.43 -23.00 23.57
N GLU A 163 -5.19 -22.70 24.62
CA GLU A 163 -4.74 -22.00 25.82
C GLU A 163 -3.61 -22.77 26.53
N ASP A 164 -3.77 -24.07 26.75
CA ASP A 164 -2.75 -24.90 27.41
C ASP A 164 -1.48 -24.99 26.58
N ARG A 165 -1.61 -25.07 25.25
CA ARG A 165 -0.46 -25.06 24.33
C ARG A 165 0.26 -23.71 24.34
N LEU A 166 -0.49 -22.60 24.41
CA LEU A 166 0.08 -21.26 24.54
C LEU A 166 0.86 -21.14 25.86
N ARG A 167 0.27 -21.60 26.98
CA ARG A 167 0.93 -21.65 28.29
C ARG A 167 2.19 -22.51 28.27
N ALA A 168 2.15 -23.68 27.64
CA ALA A 168 3.32 -24.55 27.52
C ALA A 168 4.45 -23.88 26.73
N GLY A 169 4.14 -23.26 25.59
CA GLY A 169 5.13 -22.51 24.82
C GLY A 169 5.67 -21.29 25.58
N PHE A 170 4.81 -20.54 26.25
CA PHE A 170 5.20 -19.44 27.14
C PHE A 170 6.14 -19.91 28.25
N MET A 171 5.89 -21.07 28.86
CA MET A 171 6.79 -21.64 29.85
C MET A 171 8.16 -22.02 29.29
N VAL A 172 8.25 -22.49 28.04
CA VAL A 172 9.54 -22.68 27.37
C VAL A 172 10.28 -21.35 27.24
N VAL A 173 9.61 -20.30 26.75
CA VAL A 173 10.20 -18.96 26.60
C VAL A 173 10.69 -18.41 27.94
N LEU A 174 9.87 -18.53 28.97
CA LEU A 174 10.16 -18.04 30.31
C LEU A 174 11.25 -18.86 31.00
N HIS A 175 11.23 -20.18 30.92
CA HIS A 175 12.24 -21.01 31.58
C HIS A 175 13.62 -20.86 30.93
N GLU A 176 13.67 -20.89 29.59
CA GLU A 176 14.91 -20.79 28.83
C GLU A 176 15.48 -19.37 28.73
N ASN A 177 14.76 -18.37 29.23
CA ASN A 177 15.13 -16.96 29.14
C ASN A 177 15.41 -16.49 27.70
N LEU A 178 14.57 -16.94 26.75
CA LEU A 178 14.72 -16.57 25.35
C LEU A 178 14.68 -15.04 25.08
N PRO A 179 13.94 -14.20 25.84
CA PRO A 179 13.97 -12.75 25.63
C PRO A 179 15.37 -12.15 25.77
N GLU A 180 16.17 -12.64 26.70
CA GLU A 180 17.54 -12.16 26.94
C GLU A 180 18.54 -12.87 26.01
N ARG A 181 18.43 -14.19 25.86
CA ARG A 181 19.34 -14.98 25.02
C ARG A 181 19.22 -14.69 23.53
N LEU A 182 18.01 -14.37 23.05
CA LEU A 182 17.66 -14.15 21.64
C LEU A 182 17.05 -12.76 21.44
N GLN A 183 17.57 -11.76 22.17
CA GLN A 183 17.09 -10.39 22.07
C GLN A 183 17.22 -9.86 20.64
N ASP A 184 18.35 -10.14 19.98
CA ASP A 184 18.65 -9.77 18.60
C ASP A 184 17.63 -10.32 17.60
N VAL A 185 17.20 -11.58 17.76
CA VAL A 185 16.17 -12.22 16.94
C VAL A 185 14.85 -11.47 17.09
N SER A 186 14.46 -11.11 18.32
CA SER A 186 13.21 -10.38 18.57
C SER A 186 13.24 -8.95 18.01
N GLU A 187 14.39 -8.27 18.09
CA GLU A 187 14.57 -6.94 17.51
C GLU A 187 14.54 -6.96 15.98
N VAL A 188 15.14 -7.98 15.36
CA VAL A 188 15.09 -8.18 13.90
C VAL A 188 13.67 -8.53 13.46
N ALA A 189 13.01 -9.45 14.17
CA ALA A 189 11.62 -9.85 13.91
C ALA A 189 10.68 -8.64 14.02
N GLY A 190 10.73 -7.89 15.13
CA GLY A 190 9.91 -6.70 15.34
C GLY A 190 10.19 -5.57 14.33
N ARG A 191 11.44 -5.39 13.87
CA ARG A 191 11.75 -4.46 12.77
C ARG A 191 11.19 -4.93 11.43
N ARG A 192 11.31 -6.21 11.11
CA ARG A 192 10.79 -6.77 9.84
C ARG A 192 9.27 -6.77 9.78
N THR A 193 8.60 -7.18 10.86
CA THR A 193 7.14 -7.11 10.99
C THR A 193 6.65 -5.69 10.74
N ARG A 194 7.25 -4.68 11.40
CA ARG A 194 6.89 -3.28 11.18
C ARG A 194 7.04 -2.87 9.72
N ARG A 195 8.14 -3.24 9.06
CA ARG A 195 8.33 -2.96 7.63
C ARG A 195 7.26 -3.62 6.75
N ILE A 196 6.92 -4.89 7.01
CA ILE A 196 5.87 -5.59 6.24
C ILE A 196 4.52 -4.89 6.42
N ILE A 197 4.19 -4.45 7.64
CA ILE A 197 2.96 -3.71 7.92
C ILE A 197 2.99 -2.33 7.25
N GLU A 198 4.10 -1.61 7.34
CA GLU A 198 4.30 -0.31 6.69
C GLU A 198 4.18 -0.42 5.17
N GLU A 199 4.78 -1.45 4.56
CA GLU A 199 4.67 -1.76 3.13
C GLU A 199 3.22 -2.03 2.74
N SER A 200 2.51 -2.89 3.47
CA SER A 200 1.08 -3.15 3.23
C SER A 200 0.22 -1.89 3.34
N ASN A 201 0.46 -1.06 4.36
CA ASN A 201 -0.29 0.18 4.55
C ASN A 201 0.00 1.21 3.45
N MET A 202 1.25 1.27 2.96
CA MET A 202 1.61 2.13 1.84
C MET A 202 0.95 1.67 0.55
N ASP A 203 0.84 0.36 0.32
CA ASP A 203 0.15 -0.21 -0.83
C ASP A 203 -1.36 0.10 -0.78
N ASP A 204 -2.00 -0.04 0.38
CA ASP A 204 -3.41 0.33 0.59
C ASP A 204 -3.64 1.85 0.38
N GLU A 205 -2.76 2.71 0.90
CA GLU A 205 -2.84 4.16 0.67
C GLU A 205 -2.67 4.49 -0.82
N MET A 206 -1.74 3.81 -1.52
CA MET A 206 -1.55 3.98 -2.95
C MET A 206 -2.80 3.59 -3.74
N MET A 207 -3.43 2.46 -3.42
CA MET A 207 -4.64 2.00 -4.10
C MET A 207 -5.82 2.96 -3.88
N ASN A 208 -6.02 3.49 -2.67
CA ASN A 208 -7.04 4.50 -2.42
C ASN A 208 -6.84 5.77 -3.27
N ILE A 209 -5.58 6.19 -3.48
CA ILE A 209 -5.27 7.34 -4.35
C ILE A 209 -5.53 6.99 -5.81
N VAL A 210 -5.19 5.77 -6.25
CA VAL A 210 -5.45 5.28 -7.61
C VAL A 210 -6.95 5.28 -7.91
N GLU A 211 -7.78 4.73 -7.02
CA GLU A 211 -9.23 4.74 -7.15
C GLU A 211 -9.79 6.17 -7.27
N PHE A 212 -9.34 7.08 -6.40
CA PHE A 212 -9.73 8.49 -6.45
C PHE A 212 -9.34 9.16 -7.78
N ILE A 213 -8.15 8.85 -8.30
CA ILE A 213 -7.68 9.36 -9.59
C ILE A 213 -8.63 8.88 -10.70
N VAL A 214 -8.94 7.60 -10.75
CA VAL A 214 -9.82 6.98 -11.76
C VAL A 214 -11.22 7.60 -11.74
N GLU A 215 -11.79 7.78 -10.55
CA GLU A 215 -13.09 8.44 -10.40
C GLU A 215 -13.04 9.85 -10.99
N ARG A 216 -11.98 10.61 -10.73
CA ARG A 216 -11.83 11.97 -11.25
C ARG A 216 -11.62 11.98 -12.78
N THR A 217 -10.90 11.01 -13.34
CA THR A 217 -10.63 10.92 -14.79
C THR A 217 -11.92 10.99 -15.62
N GLN A 218 -13.01 10.38 -15.13
CA GLN A 218 -14.31 10.36 -15.81
C GLN A 218 -14.97 11.75 -15.94
N PHE A 219 -14.55 12.72 -15.14
CA PHE A 219 -15.13 14.07 -15.14
C PHE A 219 -14.29 15.09 -15.90
N ILE A 220 -13.10 14.72 -16.36
CA ILE A 220 -12.21 15.61 -17.12
C ILE A 220 -12.76 15.76 -18.53
N LYS A 221 -13.03 17.01 -18.94
CA LYS A 221 -13.62 17.29 -20.26
C LYS A 221 -12.81 18.23 -21.13
N VAL A 222 -11.99 19.09 -20.52
CA VAL A 222 -11.33 20.19 -21.24
C VAL A 222 -9.83 20.24 -21.03
N ASP A 223 -9.28 19.58 -20.00
CA ASP A 223 -7.85 19.66 -19.67
C ASP A 223 -6.93 19.01 -20.72
N HIS A 224 -7.48 18.27 -21.69
CA HIS A 224 -6.73 17.74 -22.85
C HIS A 224 -6.45 18.80 -23.93
N PHE A 225 -7.19 19.92 -23.94
CA PHE A 225 -6.99 21.03 -24.90
C PHE A 225 -7.02 22.43 -24.28
N ALA A 226 -7.21 22.53 -22.96
CA ALA A 226 -7.21 23.77 -22.20
C ALA A 226 -6.34 23.61 -20.96
N CYS A 227 -5.62 24.66 -20.57
CA CYS A 227 -4.72 24.62 -19.42
C CYS A 227 -4.95 25.83 -18.53
N ALA A 228 -4.95 25.62 -17.22
CA ALA A 228 -5.00 26.74 -16.27
C ALA A 228 -3.80 27.68 -16.46
N ILE A 229 -4.02 28.98 -16.29
CA ILE A 229 -2.98 29.99 -16.41
C ILE A 229 -2.90 30.85 -15.15
N PRO A 230 -1.70 31.34 -14.76
CA PRO A 230 -1.54 32.28 -13.67
C PRO A 230 -2.40 33.54 -13.84
N LEU A 231 -2.93 34.07 -12.74
CA LEU A 231 -3.76 35.28 -12.75
C LEU A 231 -2.97 36.49 -13.27
N SER A 232 -1.65 36.51 -13.04
CA SER A 232 -0.74 37.54 -13.55
C SER A 232 -0.69 37.63 -15.09
N LEU A 233 -0.98 36.54 -15.81
CA LEU A 233 -1.00 36.58 -17.28
C LEU A 233 -2.28 37.23 -17.83
N LEU A 234 -3.34 37.31 -17.03
CA LEU A 234 -4.59 37.94 -17.46
C LEU A 234 -4.42 39.46 -17.63
N THR A 235 -3.66 40.09 -16.73
CA THR A 235 -3.37 41.53 -16.80
C THR A 235 -2.49 41.90 -18.00
N ASP A 236 -1.56 41.03 -18.39
CA ASP A 236 -0.67 41.26 -19.55
C ASP A 236 -1.41 41.12 -20.89
N ILE A 237 -2.39 40.21 -20.96
CA ILE A 237 -3.24 40.02 -22.14
C ILE A 237 -4.16 41.24 -22.35
N ALA A 238 -4.75 41.75 -21.27
CA ALA A 238 -5.61 42.95 -21.34
C ALA A 238 -4.85 44.23 -21.75
N GLY A 239 -3.56 44.34 -21.42
CA GLY A 239 -2.72 45.50 -21.78
C GLY A 239 -2.34 45.60 -23.26
N ASN A 240 -2.43 44.50 -24.02
CA ASN A 240 -2.03 44.45 -25.44
C ASN A 240 -3.20 44.55 -26.44
N THR A 241 -4.44 44.43 -25.97
CA THR A 241 -5.64 44.64 -26.78
C THR A 241 -6.16 46.07 -26.57
N SER A 242 -6.30 46.85 -27.64
CA SER A 242 -6.72 48.26 -27.62
C SER A 242 -8.18 48.50 -27.18
N VAL A 243 -8.80 47.52 -26.52
CA VAL A 243 -10.13 47.60 -25.93
C VAL A 243 -9.88 47.57 -24.43
N VAL A 244 -10.09 48.71 -23.77
CA VAL A 244 -10.07 48.82 -22.31
C VAL A 244 -11.17 47.90 -21.78
N ASP A 245 -10.80 46.68 -21.39
CA ASP A 245 -11.71 45.72 -20.77
C ASP A 245 -11.51 45.82 -19.26
N ASP A 246 -12.43 46.51 -18.59
CA ASP A 246 -12.48 46.62 -17.12
C ASP A 246 -12.68 45.23 -16.45
N ASN A 247 -12.83 44.15 -17.24
CA ASN A 247 -13.07 42.78 -16.82
C ASN A 247 -11.85 41.84 -16.94
N ALA A 248 -10.61 42.36 -16.96
CA ALA A 248 -9.38 41.56 -17.06
C ALA A 248 -9.18 40.47 -15.97
N GLY A 249 -10.06 40.40 -14.97
CA GLY A 249 -10.09 39.35 -13.93
C GLY A 249 -11.36 38.49 -13.91
N CYS A 250 -12.21 38.59 -14.95
CA CYS A 250 -13.50 37.90 -15.01
C CYS A 250 -13.61 36.96 -16.20
N CYS A 251 -14.48 35.96 -16.09
CA CYS A 251 -14.79 35.06 -17.18
C CYS A 251 -15.58 35.77 -18.28
N PRO A 252 -15.17 35.73 -19.55
CA PRO A 252 -15.88 36.42 -20.63
C PRO A 252 -17.26 35.83 -20.95
N VAL A 253 -17.58 34.65 -20.40
CA VAL A 253 -18.87 33.96 -20.60
C VAL A 253 -19.86 34.30 -19.48
N CYS A 254 -19.50 34.06 -18.22
CA CYS A 254 -20.39 34.29 -17.07
C CYS A 254 -20.19 35.65 -16.40
N GLN A 255 -19.12 36.37 -16.73
CA GLN A 255 -18.73 37.67 -16.16
C GLN A 255 -18.38 37.64 -14.67
N ASN A 256 -18.32 36.45 -14.05
CA ASN A 256 -17.88 36.29 -12.67
C ASN A 256 -16.37 36.48 -12.55
N SER A 257 -15.93 37.12 -11.46
CA SER A 257 -14.51 37.30 -11.14
C SER A 257 -13.87 36.00 -10.69
N TYR A 258 -12.67 35.72 -11.20
CA TYR A 258 -11.88 34.54 -10.84
C TYR A 258 -11.26 34.62 -9.44
N THR A 259 -11.40 35.76 -8.75
CA THR A 259 -10.77 36.02 -7.45
C THR A 259 -11.76 36.51 -6.41
N ASP A 260 -13.06 36.57 -6.71
CA ASP A 260 -14.04 37.09 -5.76
C ASP A 260 -14.40 36.07 -4.68
N LEU A 261 -13.56 36.04 -3.64
CA LEU A 261 -13.73 35.24 -2.42
C LEU A 261 -14.88 35.71 -1.52
N SER A 262 -15.54 36.84 -1.83
CA SER A 262 -16.68 37.35 -1.06
C SER A 262 -18.00 36.78 -1.56
N GLU A 263 -18.12 36.57 -2.87
CA GLU A 263 -19.32 36.02 -3.52
C GLU A 263 -19.22 34.50 -3.72
N PHE A 264 -18.02 33.97 -4.00
CA PHE A 264 -17.82 32.56 -4.36
C PHE A 264 -16.99 31.80 -3.33
N THR A 265 -17.29 30.51 -3.16
CA THR A 265 -16.42 29.64 -2.35
C THR A 265 -15.14 29.32 -3.11
N VAL A 266 -14.07 28.96 -2.39
CA VAL A 266 -12.83 28.47 -3.01
C VAL A 266 -13.08 27.30 -3.96
N LYS A 267 -14.05 26.43 -3.65
CA LYS A 267 -14.39 25.29 -4.51
C LYS A 267 -14.97 25.76 -5.83
N ASP A 268 -15.83 26.78 -5.81
CA ASP A 268 -16.42 27.36 -7.01
C ASP A 268 -15.35 28.07 -7.86
N LEU A 269 -14.46 28.82 -7.22
CA LEU A 269 -13.34 29.49 -7.90
C LEU A 269 -12.33 28.51 -8.51
N LEU A 270 -12.06 27.38 -7.84
CA LEU A 270 -11.24 26.30 -8.41
C LEU A 270 -11.94 25.63 -9.60
N ALA A 271 -13.25 25.43 -9.52
CA ALA A 271 -14.03 24.78 -10.57
C ALA A 271 -14.13 25.64 -11.85
N ASP A 272 -14.28 26.96 -11.72
CA ASP A 272 -14.34 27.89 -12.86
C ASP A 272 -13.05 28.71 -13.06
N TYR A 273 -11.91 28.20 -12.58
CA TYR A 273 -10.61 28.85 -12.71
C TYR A 273 -10.26 29.13 -14.19
N PRO A 274 -9.57 30.24 -14.53
CA PRO A 274 -9.26 30.59 -15.91
C PRO A 274 -8.38 29.54 -16.59
N VAL A 275 -8.84 29.03 -17.73
CA VAL A 275 -8.10 28.13 -18.61
C VAL A 275 -7.93 28.74 -20.00
N ARG A 276 -6.73 28.58 -20.56
CA ARG A 276 -6.40 28.98 -21.93
C ARG A 276 -6.65 27.84 -22.90
N ILE A 277 -7.49 28.06 -23.90
CA ILE A 277 -7.76 27.12 -25.00
C ILE A 277 -6.53 27.09 -25.92
N LYS A 278 -5.91 25.92 -26.07
CA LYS A 278 -4.63 25.75 -26.77
C LYS A 278 -4.69 26.07 -28.27
N TYR A 279 -5.83 25.84 -28.90
CA TYR A 279 -6.04 26.08 -30.33
C TYR A 279 -6.14 27.56 -30.72
N CYS A 280 -6.50 28.45 -29.78
CA CYS A 280 -6.82 29.84 -30.13
C CYS A 280 -6.34 30.88 -29.12
N GLY A 281 -5.73 30.46 -28.01
CA GLY A 281 -5.19 31.33 -26.97
C GLY A 281 -6.23 32.03 -26.08
N HIS A 282 -7.52 31.95 -26.40
CA HIS A 282 -8.58 32.56 -25.59
C HIS A 282 -8.66 31.94 -24.20
N VAL A 283 -8.92 32.78 -23.20
CA VAL A 283 -9.09 32.40 -21.81
C VAL A 283 -10.57 32.38 -21.47
N VAL A 284 -11.04 31.29 -20.85
CA VAL A 284 -12.43 31.10 -20.42
C VAL A 284 -12.40 30.42 -19.05
N GLY A 285 -13.42 30.63 -18.21
CA GLY A 285 -13.58 29.85 -16.98
C GLY A 285 -13.76 28.36 -17.28
N LYS A 286 -13.10 27.50 -16.51
CA LYS A 286 -13.08 26.05 -16.76
C LYS A 286 -14.49 25.45 -16.76
N ALA A 287 -15.28 25.64 -15.71
CA ALA A 287 -16.65 25.15 -15.63
C ALA A 287 -17.53 25.73 -16.75
N CYS A 288 -17.36 27.00 -17.12
CA CYS A 288 -18.05 27.60 -18.26
C CYS A 288 -17.70 26.90 -19.58
N LEU A 289 -16.43 26.57 -19.81
CA LEU A 289 -15.98 25.85 -21.00
C LEU A 289 -16.47 24.40 -21.00
N GLU A 290 -16.43 23.70 -19.87
CA GLU A 290 -16.97 22.35 -19.74
C GLU A 290 -18.47 22.30 -20.03
N GLN A 291 -19.22 23.25 -19.46
CA GLN A 291 -20.65 23.39 -19.72
C GLN A 291 -20.92 23.67 -21.20
N TRP A 292 -20.10 24.52 -21.84
CA TRP A 292 -20.21 24.81 -23.26
C TRP A 292 -20.01 23.57 -24.14
N MET A 293 -19.07 22.70 -23.79
CA MET A 293 -18.80 21.47 -24.53
C MET A 293 -19.94 20.45 -24.45
N VAL A 294 -20.69 20.43 -23.34
CA VAL A 294 -21.80 19.47 -23.13
C VAL A 294 -23.19 20.02 -23.48
N THR A 295 -23.37 21.34 -23.53
CA THR A 295 -24.69 21.98 -23.79
C THR A 295 -25.21 21.58 -25.19
N PRO A 296 -26.40 20.99 -25.38
CA PRO A 296 -26.89 20.52 -26.68
C PRO A 296 -26.75 21.54 -27.82
N LYS A 297 -26.36 21.08 -29.02
CA LYS A 297 -26.24 21.93 -30.21
C LYS A 297 -27.65 22.38 -30.64
N ILE A 298 -27.83 23.68 -30.92
CA ILE A 298 -29.13 24.24 -31.33
C ILE A 298 -29.59 23.67 -32.68
N ASP A 299 -28.64 23.47 -33.60
CA ASP A 299 -28.84 22.86 -34.92
C ASP A 299 -27.55 22.15 -35.33
N GLU A 300 -27.53 20.82 -35.22
CA GLU A 300 -26.36 20.00 -35.54
C GLU A 300 -26.00 20.00 -37.03
N ALA A 301 -26.98 20.20 -37.92
CA ALA A 301 -26.75 20.26 -39.35
C ALA A 301 -26.03 21.55 -39.75
N LYS A 302 -26.35 22.66 -39.06
CA LYS A 302 -25.73 23.97 -39.31
C LYS A 302 -24.44 24.19 -38.51
N TYR A 303 -24.33 23.63 -37.31
CA TYR A 303 -23.18 23.77 -36.40
C TYR A 303 -22.68 22.39 -35.95
N PRO A 304 -22.00 21.64 -36.83
CA PRO A 304 -21.66 20.25 -36.57
C PRO A 304 -20.60 20.05 -35.47
N TYR A 305 -19.86 21.10 -35.08
CA TYR A 305 -18.75 21.00 -34.13
C TYR A 305 -18.90 21.97 -32.95
N ARG A 306 -18.42 21.58 -31.77
CA ARG A 306 -18.11 22.52 -30.69
C ARG A 306 -16.94 23.41 -31.09
N THR A 307 -17.07 24.67 -30.73
CA THR A 307 -16.11 25.72 -31.08
C THR A 307 -15.79 26.58 -29.86
N CYS A 308 -14.70 27.34 -29.90
CA CYS A 308 -14.41 28.36 -28.89
C CYS A 308 -15.63 29.31 -28.76
N PRO A 309 -16.11 29.61 -27.53
CA PRO A 309 -17.25 30.49 -27.34
C PRO A 309 -16.99 31.93 -27.81
N LEU A 310 -15.71 32.34 -27.93
CA LEU A 310 -15.32 33.70 -28.29
C LEU A 310 -15.04 33.85 -29.80
N CYS A 311 -14.18 33.01 -30.36
CA CYS A 311 -13.71 33.15 -31.75
C CYS A 311 -14.24 32.10 -32.74
N ARG A 312 -15.04 31.14 -32.26
CA ARG A 312 -15.62 30.06 -33.08
C ARG A 312 -14.61 29.12 -33.76
N VAL A 313 -13.33 29.15 -33.39
CA VAL A 313 -12.34 28.13 -33.79
C VAL A 313 -12.83 26.75 -33.34
N LYS A 314 -12.72 25.75 -34.22
CA LYS A 314 -13.16 24.37 -33.97
C LYS A 314 -12.36 23.73 -32.82
N ILE A 315 -13.05 23.03 -31.92
CA ILE A 315 -12.46 22.31 -30.77
C ILE A 315 -12.77 20.81 -30.89
N GLU A 316 -14.04 20.46 -31.10
CA GLU A 316 -14.47 19.05 -31.17
C GLU A 316 -13.98 18.38 -32.45
N GLY A 317 -13.40 17.19 -32.32
CA GLY A 317 -12.88 16.42 -33.47
C GLY A 317 -11.69 17.09 -34.15
N VAL A 318 -10.97 17.93 -33.41
CA VAL A 318 -9.60 18.36 -33.72
C VAL A 318 -8.68 17.47 -32.91
N GLU A 319 -7.58 16.99 -33.50
CA GLU A 319 -6.57 16.27 -32.75
C GLU A 319 -6.07 17.17 -31.62
N SER A 320 -6.03 16.64 -30.39
CA SER A 320 -5.47 17.35 -29.26
C SER A 320 -4.09 17.87 -29.65
N PRO A 321 -3.76 19.13 -29.29
CA PRO A 321 -2.41 19.63 -29.46
C PRO A 321 -1.50 18.56 -28.85
N THR A 322 -0.50 18.08 -29.60
CA THR A 322 0.54 17.19 -29.05
C THR A 322 1.85 17.96 -28.88
N PRO A 323 1.91 18.98 -27.99
CA PRO A 323 3.16 19.63 -27.66
C PRO A 323 4.21 18.61 -27.26
N ALA A 324 5.47 18.96 -27.47
CA ALA A 324 6.61 18.19 -26.96
C ALA A 324 6.47 17.85 -25.45
N ALA A 325 5.75 18.69 -24.69
CA ALA A 325 5.38 18.46 -23.30
C ALA A 325 4.59 17.16 -23.10
N LEU A 326 3.53 16.92 -23.88
CA LEU A 326 2.68 15.73 -23.75
C LEU A 326 3.41 14.46 -24.22
N LEU A 327 4.22 14.56 -25.27
CA LEU A 327 5.10 13.46 -25.70
C LEU A 327 6.11 13.09 -24.60
N SER A 328 6.70 14.08 -23.95
CA SER A 328 7.64 13.85 -22.85
C SER A 328 6.96 13.27 -21.62
N LEU A 329 5.72 13.68 -21.33
CA LEU A 329 4.90 13.12 -20.26
C LEU A 329 4.53 11.65 -20.55
N ARG A 330 4.12 11.34 -21.78
CA ARG A 330 3.89 9.96 -22.22
C ARG A 330 5.15 9.09 -22.07
N ASN A 331 6.30 9.62 -22.47
CA ASN A 331 7.58 8.93 -22.31
C ASN A 331 7.92 8.68 -20.84
N HIS A 332 7.61 9.63 -19.94
CA HIS A 332 7.76 9.44 -18.50
C HIS A 332 6.91 8.27 -18.00
N LEU A 333 5.64 8.21 -18.37
CA LEU A 333 4.74 7.12 -17.97
C LEU A 333 5.22 5.74 -18.44
N LEU A 334 5.79 5.66 -19.64
CA LEU A 334 6.25 4.41 -20.24
C LEU A 334 7.66 3.99 -19.83
N ALA A 335 8.51 4.91 -19.36
CA ALA A 335 9.91 4.65 -19.08
C ALA A 335 10.25 4.64 -17.57
N ASP A 336 9.53 5.40 -16.74
CA ASP A 336 9.75 5.39 -15.29
C ASP A 336 9.11 4.14 -14.68
N GLY A 337 9.91 3.36 -13.94
CA GLY A 337 9.47 2.08 -13.39
C GLY A 337 8.28 2.19 -12.43
N ARG A 338 8.12 3.29 -11.68
CA ARG A 338 6.98 3.48 -10.78
C ARG A 338 5.76 3.94 -11.56
N ALA A 339 5.93 4.93 -12.44
CA ALA A 339 4.86 5.38 -13.30
C ALA A 339 4.30 4.22 -14.15
N THR A 340 5.17 3.31 -14.61
CA THR A 340 4.77 2.09 -15.34
C THR A 340 3.97 1.11 -14.47
N ILE A 341 4.31 0.96 -13.18
CA ILE A 341 3.53 0.10 -12.26
C ILE A 341 2.12 0.67 -12.12
N THR A 342 2.01 1.97 -11.81
CA THR A 342 0.72 2.66 -11.70
C THR A 342 -0.07 2.61 -13.00
N LEU A 343 0.56 2.85 -14.16
CA LEU A 343 -0.08 2.76 -15.46
C LEU A 343 -0.63 1.35 -15.74
N ARG A 344 0.09 0.30 -15.34
CA ARG A 344 -0.41 -1.08 -15.46
C ARG A 344 -1.61 -1.33 -14.55
N THR A 345 -1.57 -0.85 -13.32
CA THR A 345 -2.72 -0.93 -12.40
C THR A 345 -3.93 -0.23 -13.00
N MET A 346 -3.77 1.02 -13.47
CA MET A 346 -4.82 1.80 -14.15
C MET A 346 -5.41 1.06 -15.35
N LEU A 347 -4.56 0.52 -16.22
CA LEU A 347 -4.98 -0.16 -17.45
C LEU A 347 -5.70 -1.49 -17.17
N TYR A 348 -5.12 -2.34 -16.33
CA TYR A 348 -5.62 -3.72 -16.15
C TYR A 348 -6.76 -3.81 -15.13
N GLU A 349 -6.77 -2.96 -14.10
CA GLU A 349 -7.78 -3.01 -13.04
C GLU A 349 -8.95 -2.05 -13.29
N PHE A 350 -8.68 -0.90 -13.91
CA PHE A 350 -9.67 0.17 -14.08
C PHE A 350 -10.01 0.49 -15.54
N GLY A 351 -9.26 -0.08 -16.49
CA GLY A 351 -9.49 0.16 -17.92
C GLY A 351 -9.09 1.55 -18.39
N VAL A 352 -8.29 2.30 -17.61
CA VAL A 352 -7.82 3.64 -17.95
C VAL A 352 -6.58 3.54 -18.82
N ASP A 353 -6.64 4.06 -20.04
CA ASP A 353 -5.52 3.98 -20.98
C ASP A 353 -4.44 5.04 -20.74
N VAL A 354 -3.39 5.01 -21.58
CA VAL A 354 -2.26 5.94 -21.44
C VAL A 354 -2.63 7.38 -21.77
N GLU A 355 -3.56 7.59 -22.71
CA GLU A 355 -3.98 8.94 -23.10
C GLU A 355 -4.89 9.52 -22.00
N GLU A 356 -5.85 8.75 -21.49
CA GLU A 356 -6.67 9.14 -20.34
C GLU A 356 -5.81 9.43 -19.09
N SER A 357 -4.73 8.67 -18.90
CA SER A 357 -3.74 8.94 -17.85
C SER A 357 -3.03 10.28 -18.07
N VAL A 358 -2.62 10.58 -19.31
CA VAL A 358 -2.00 11.88 -19.67
C VAL A 358 -2.97 13.03 -19.42
N GLU A 359 -4.22 12.91 -19.83
CA GLU A 359 -5.26 13.92 -19.59
C GLU A 359 -5.49 14.15 -18.09
N THR A 360 -5.49 13.07 -17.31
CA THR A 360 -5.62 13.14 -15.85
C THR A 360 -4.48 13.91 -15.22
N ILE A 361 -3.26 13.68 -15.68
CA ILE A 361 -2.09 14.41 -15.19
C ILE A 361 -2.14 15.88 -15.62
N CYS A 362 -2.61 16.19 -16.85
CA CYS A 362 -2.82 17.57 -17.30
C CYS A 362 -3.85 18.30 -16.41
N ALA A 363 -4.93 17.63 -16.02
CA ALA A 363 -5.90 18.19 -15.07
C ALA A 363 -5.26 18.44 -13.69
N CYS A 364 -4.42 17.52 -13.18
CA CYS A 364 -3.67 17.73 -11.95
C CYS A 364 -2.74 18.96 -12.03
N MET A 365 -2.07 19.15 -13.17
CA MET A 365 -1.21 20.30 -13.43
C MET A 365 -2.00 21.61 -13.43
N SER A 366 -3.15 21.64 -14.12
CA SER A 366 -4.06 22.79 -14.15
C SER A 366 -4.59 23.13 -12.76
N GLU A 367 -5.01 22.11 -12.00
CA GLU A 367 -5.55 22.28 -10.66
C GLU A 367 -4.48 22.76 -9.66
N GLU A 368 -3.23 22.32 -9.82
CA GLU A 368 -2.12 22.85 -9.03
C GLU A 368 -1.93 24.35 -9.27
N ILE A 369 -1.91 24.80 -10.53
CA ILE A 369 -1.79 26.22 -10.88
C ILE A 369 -2.91 27.01 -10.20
N ALA A 370 -4.15 26.55 -10.34
CA ALA A 370 -5.32 27.17 -9.72
C ALA A 370 -5.17 27.28 -8.20
N CYS A 371 -4.75 26.20 -7.54
CA CYS A 371 -4.57 26.18 -6.09
C CYS A 371 -3.47 27.13 -5.62
N LEU A 372 -2.32 27.16 -6.30
CA LEU A 372 -1.19 28.02 -5.94
C LEU A 372 -1.54 29.50 -6.10
N GLU A 373 -2.22 29.86 -7.19
CA GLU A 373 -2.59 31.25 -7.49
C GLU A 373 -3.69 31.76 -6.57
N LEU A 374 -4.72 30.95 -6.29
CA LEU A 374 -5.75 31.32 -5.32
C LEU A 374 -5.19 31.40 -3.89
N LEU A 375 -4.21 30.56 -3.54
CA LEU A 375 -3.55 30.63 -2.23
C LEU A 375 -2.75 31.94 -2.11
N ALA A 376 -1.99 32.31 -3.15
CA ALA A 376 -1.27 33.58 -3.19
C ALA A 376 -2.24 34.79 -3.14
N GLU A 377 -3.42 34.68 -3.75
CA GLU A 377 -4.48 35.70 -3.66
C GLU A 377 -5.02 35.86 -2.24
N VAL A 378 -5.34 34.75 -1.57
CA VAL A 378 -5.79 34.72 -0.17
C VAL A 378 -4.74 35.36 0.75
N GLU A 379 -3.47 34.99 0.58
CA GLU A 379 -2.35 35.53 1.35
C GLU A 379 -2.16 37.04 1.11
N ARG A 380 -2.34 37.51 -0.13
CA ARG A 380 -2.16 38.92 -0.49
C ARG A 380 -3.27 39.83 0.05
N ARG A 381 -4.52 39.37 0.06
CA ARG A 381 -5.66 40.17 0.56
C ARG A 381 -5.56 40.41 2.06
N GLY A 382 -5.03 39.44 2.80
CA GLY A 382 -5.04 39.45 4.27
C GLY A 382 -6.45 39.37 4.84
N GLY A 383 -6.61 38.84 6.06
CA GLY A 383 -7.91 38.73 6.73
C GLY A 383 -8.19 37.34 7.31
N ASP A 384 -9.45 37.09 7.69
CA ASP A 384 -9.89 35.81 8.28
C ASP A 384 -10.26 34.78 7.20
N TYR A 385 -9.38 34.57 6.22
CA TYR A 385 -9.54 33.57 5.16
C TYR A 385 -8.88 32.22 5.52
N LYS A 386 -8.76 31.92 6.82
CA LYS A 386 -8.07 30.71 7.32
C LYS A 386 -8.70 29.42 6.81
N GLU A 387 -10.02 29.41 6.63
CA GLU A 387 -10.73 28.25 6.11
C GLU A 387 -10.39 28.01 4.63
N GLN A 388 -10.37 29.07 3.83
CA GLN A 388 -9.99 29.05 2.42
C GLN A 388 -8.55 28.58 2.25
N GLU A 389 -7.63 29.14 3.04
CA GLU A 389 -6.22 28.74 3.09
C GLU A 389 -6.08 27.24 3.44
N ARG A 390 -6.84 26.76 4.43
CA ARG A 390 -6.84 25.34 4.83
C ARG A 390 -7.32 24.44 3.70
N VAL A 391 -8.40 24.80 3.00
CA VAL A 391 -8.94 24.03 1.87
C VAL A 391 -7.91 23.94 0.73
N LEU A 392 -7.27 25.06 0.37
CA LEU A 392 -6.24 25.10 -0.68
C LEU A 392 -5.00 24.28 -0.31
N LYS A 393 -4.50 24.43 0.93
CA LYS A 393 -3.37 23.64 1.43
C LYS A 393 -3.68 22.14 1.48
N TYR A 394 -4.88 21.78 1.94
CA TYR A 394 -5.33 20.39 1.90
C TYR A 394 -5.34 19.85 0.47
N ARG A 395 -5.86 20.63 -0.49
CA ARG A 395 -5.91 20.18 -1.89
C ARG A 395 -4.51 20.03 -2.50
N LEU A 396 -3.60 20.95 -2.22
CA LEU A 396 -2.19 20.84 -2.66
C LEU A 396 -1.50 19.59 -2.09
N GLU A 397 -1.77 19.22 -0.83
CA GLU A 397 -1.24 17.97 -0.26
C GLU A 397 -1.86 16.73 -0.93
N GLN A 398 -3.14 16.75 -1.33
CA GLN A 398 -3.73 15.67 -2.12
C GLN A 398 -3.08 15.56 -3.51
N LEU A 399 -2.92 16.68 -4.22
CA LEU A 399 -2.24 16.70 -5.51
C LEU A 399 -0.80 16.18 -5.39
N LYS A 400 -0.10 16.49 -4.31
CA LYS A 400 1.25 15.96 -4.04
C LYS A 400 1.26 14.44 -3.85
N LYS A 401 0.22 13.86 -3.24
CA LYS A 401 0.05 12.39 -3.18
C LYS A 401 -0.19 11.81 -4.57
N GLU A 402 -1.10 12.40 -5.35
CA GLU A 402 -1.38 11.98 -6.73
C GLU A 402 -0.13 12.03 -7.61
N LYS A 403 0.65 13.12 -7.56
CA LYS A 403 1.93 13.24 -8.28
C LYS A 403 2.90 12.11 -7.97
N ARG A 404 3.00 11.70 -6.69
CA ARG A 404 3.88 10.59 -6.29
C ARG A 404 3.41 9.27 -6.87
N VAL A 405 2.10 9.04 -6.94
CA VAL A 405 1.50 7.87 -7.61
C VAL A 405 1.86 7.87 -9.09
N TRP A 406 1.85 9.02 -9.76
CA TRP A 406 2.33 9.16 -11.14
C TRP A 406 3.86 9.06 -11.32
N GLY A 407 4.61 8.69 -10.28
CA GLY A 407 6.06 8.49 -10.35
C GLY A 407 6.90 9.77 -10.26
N PHE A 408 6.31 10.94 -10.00
CA PHE A 408 7.06 12.18 -9.88
C PHE A 408 7.75 12.30 -8.50
N ARG A 409 9.08 12.40 -8.51
CA ARG A 409 9.89 12.66 -7.31
C ARG A 409 10.33 14.11 -7.27
N GLY A 410 9.70 14.89 -6.39
CA GLY A 410 9.97 16.31 -6.22
C GLY A 410 9.45 17.16 -7.38
N ASP A 411 9.63 18.47 -7.26
CA ASP A 411 8.93 19.43 -8.13
C ASP A 411 9.66 19.73 -9.43
N GLY A 412 10.92 19.34 -9.60
CA GLY A 412 11.72 19.75 -10.77
C GLY A 412 11.15 19.27 -12.12
N ILE A 413 10.97 17.96 -12.27
CA ILE A 413 10.43 17.37 -13.51
C ILE A 413 8.95 17.73 -13.68
N TRP A 414 8.18 17.67 -12.59
CA TRP A 414 6.77 18.05 -12.59
C TRP A 414 6.55 19.49 -13.07
N LYS A 415 7.26 20.43 -12.46
CA LYS A 415 7.22 21.85 -12.82
C LYS A 415 7.61 22.06 -14.27
N LYS A 416 8.64 21.36 -14.77
CA LYS A 416 9.02 21.42 -16.18
C LYS A 416 7.85 21.01 -17.08
N PHE A 417 7.23 19.85 -16.86
CA PHE A 417 6.09 19.42 -17.68
C PHE A 417 4.89 20.35 -17.57
N ARG A 418 4.61 20.85 -16.36
CA ARG A 418 3.54 21.81 -16.13
C ARG A 418 3.78 23.12 -16.87
N ASP A 419 4.99 23.67 -16.78
CA ASP A 419 5.33 24.93 -17.42
C ASP A 419 5.38 24.76 -18.96
N ASP A 420 5.89 23.63 -19.47
CA ASP A 420 5.87 23.29 -20.91
C ASP A 420 4.43 23.10 -21.41
N TRP A 421 3.58 22.39 -20.65
CA TRP A 421 2.16 22.23 -20.98
C TRP A 421 1.48 23.59 -20.97
N MET A 422 1.64 24.39 -19.91
CA MET A 422 1.07 25.72 -19.78
C MET A 422 1.44 26.59 -20.96
N ASN A 423 2.72 26.66 -21.33
CA ASN A 423 3.24 27.55 -22.39
C ASN A 423 3.01 27.04 -23.82
N SER A 424 2.56 25.81 -24.00
CA SER A 424 2.22 25.32 -25.33
C SER A 424 0.99 26.06 -25.89
N THR A 425 1.07 26.47 -27.14
CA THR A 425 -0.04 26.92 -28.00
C THR A 425 0.20 26.35 -29.38
N ASP A 426 -0.83 25.85 -30.05
CA ASP A 426 -0.70 25.48 -31.46
C ASP A 426 -0.56 26.77 -32.26
N SER A 427 0.65 27.03 -32.75
CA SER A 427 0.98 28.13 -33.66
C SER A 427 0.88 27.69 -35.11
#